data_AF-A0A2E6ALC6-F1
#
_entry.id   AF-A0A2E6ALC6-F1
#
_cell.length_a   1.000
_cell.length_b   1.000
_cell.length_c   1.000
_cell.angle_alpha   90.00
_cell.angle_beta   90.00
_cell.angle_gamma   90.00
#
_symmetry.space_group_name_H-M   'P 1'
#
loop_
_entity.id
_entity.type
_entity.pdbx_description
1 polymer ?
#
loop_
_entity_poly.entity_id
_entity_poly.type
_entity_poly.pdbx_seq_one_letter_code
_entity_poly.pdbx_strand_id
1 'polypeptide(L)'
;MPYWSQEKVWKFVGLRFFGLVLVVPIIEEFFVRGFLMRYVDDPDWDEIPLGQAKTWGWLSPTIYGVVAHLTEPVAALVWFSLVSFVYKKTGSIWDCVVVHAVTNLLLGIYIIKFEAWHLW
;
A
#
# COMPACT_ATOMS: atom_id res chain seq x y z
N MET A 1 -10.00 25.52 15.01
CA MET A 1 -11.01 25.41 13.93
C MET A 1 -12.38 25.22 14.58
N PRO A 2 -13.35 26.15 14.46
CA PRO A 2 -14.71 25.85 14.90
C PRO A 2 -15.40 24.91 13.88
N TYR A 3 -16.47 24.22 14.30
CA TYR A 3 -17.50 23.52 13.48
C TYR A 3 -17.63 21.99 13.58
N TRP A 4 -16.72 21.25 14.23
CA TRP A 4 -16.91 19.80 14.44
C TRP A 4 -17.01 19.49 15.93
N SER A 5 -18.09 18.84 16.35
CA SER A 5 -18.14 18.22 17.68
C SER A 5 -17.11 17.10 17.75
N GLN A 6 -16.59 16.81 18.95
CA GLN A 6 -15.60 15.75 19.15
C GLN A 6 -16.05 14.41 18.59
N GLU A 7 -17.34 14.10 18.74
CA GLU A 7 -17.95 12.91 18.15
C GLU A 7 -17.80 12.86 16.62
N LYS A 8 -18.06 13.97 15.92
CA LYS A 8 -17.94 14.02 14.45
C LYS A 8 -16.48 13.87 14.01
N VAL A 9 -15.53 14.45 14.75
CA VAL A 9 -14.09 14.28 14.49
C VAL A 9 -13.71 12.81 14.59
N TRP A 10 -14.06 12.14 15.68
CA TRP A 10 -13.69 10.73 15.88
C TRP A 10 -14.39 9.78 14.91
N LYS A 11 -15.63 10.09 14.48
CA LYS A 11 -16.28 9.35 13.39
C LYS A 11 -15.54 9.48 12.06
N PHE A 12 -15.10 10.70 11.73
CA PHE A 12 -14.31 10.94 10.52
C PHE A 12 -12.96 10.23 10.57
N VAL A 13 -12.23 10.35 11.68
CA VAL A 13 -10.96 9.64 11.90
C VAL A 13 -11.16 8.12 11.82
N GLY A 14 -12.20 7.58 12.45
CA GLY A 14 -12.52 6.16 12.39
C GLY A 14 -12.80 5.66 10.97
N LEU A 15 -13.55 6.42 10.17
CA LEU A 15 -13.80 6.08 8.77
C LEU A 15 -12.50 6.10 7.94
N ARG A 16 -11.68 7.14 8.11
CA ARG A 16 -10.39 7.21 7.41
C ARG A 16 -9.45 6.09 7.84
N PHE A 17 -9.45 5.73 9.13
CA PHE A 17 -8.63 4.66 9.67
C PHE A 17 -9.05 3.31 9.09
N PHE A 18 -10.35 3.05 9.02
CA PHE A 18 -10.89 1.87 8.34
C PHE A 18 -10.45 1.82 6.86
N GLY A 19 -10.55 2.96 6.16
CA GLY A 19 -10.08 3.08 4.79
C GLY A 19 -8.58 2.75 4.65
N LEU A 20 -7.75 3.35 5.50
CA LEU A 20 -6.30 3.17 5.54
C LEU A 20 -5.90 1.71 5.79
N VAL A 21 -6.56 1.03 6.73
CA VAL A 21 -6.15 -0.33 7.18
C VAL A 21 -6.72 -1.44 6.31
N LEU A 22 -7.92 -1.27 5.74
CA LEU A 22 -8.61 -2.36 5.03
C LEU A 22 -8.81 -2.07 3.55
N VAL A 23 -9.36 -0.89 3.22
CA VAL A 23 -9.76 -0.58 1.84
C VAL A 23 -8.55 -0.34 0.95
N VAL A 24 -7.62 0.52 1.40
CA VAL A 24 -6.42 0.89 0.66
C VAL A 24 -5.54 -0.33 0.35
N PRO A 25 -5.19 -1.20 1.32
CA PRO A 25 -4.38 -2.39 1.03
C PRO A 25 -5.02 -3.31 0.02
N ILE A 26 -6.33 -3.52 0.08
CA ILE A 26 -7.00 -4.40 -0.90
C ILE A 26 -6.91 -3.78 -2.30
N ILE A 27 -7.29 -2.51 -2.45
CA ILE A 27 -7.32 -1.87 -3.77
C ILE A 27 -5.90 -1.76 -4.34
N GLU A 28 -4.94 -1.26 -3.57
CA GLU A 28 -3.59 -1.02 -4.06
C GLU A 28 -2.84 -2.32 -4.35
N GLU A 29 -2.96 -3.35 -3.52
CA GLU A 29 -2.25 -4.60 -3.77
C GLU A 29 -2.81 -5.34 -4.98
N PHE A 30 -4.13 -5.33 -5.18
CA PHE A 30 -4.74 -5.88 -6.40
C PHE A 30 -4.36 -5.07 -7.63
N PHE A 31 -4.31 -3.74 -7.55
CA PHE A 31 -3.84 -2.91 -8.66
C PHE A 31 -2.36 -3.17 -8.99
N VAL A 32 -1.48 -3.09 -7.99
CA VAL A 32 -0.03 -3.19 -8.22
C VAL A 32 0.38 -4.62 -8.58
N ARG A 33 -0.01 -5.63 -7.79
CA ARG A 33 0.49 -7.02 -7.93
C ARG A 33 -0.39 -7.81 -8.88
N GLY A 34 -1.70 -7.57 -8.80
CA GLY A 34 -2.69 -8.19 -9.67
C GLY A 34 -2.64 -7.66 -11.10
N PHE A 35 -2.25 -6.39 -11.32
CA PHE A 35 -2.23 -5.80 -12.67
C PHE A 35 -0.88 -5.18 -13.05
N LEU A 36 -0.48 -4.05 -12.43
CA LEU A 36 0.63 -3.19 -12.88
C LEU A 36 1.92 -3.96 -13.12
N MET A 37 2.36 -4.78 -12.16
CA MET A 37 3.61 -5.53 -12.26
C MET A 37 3.66 -6.42 -13.49
N ARG A 38 2.55 -7.11 -13.77
CA ARG A 38 2.48 -8.06 -14.89
C ARG A 38 2.29 -7.33 -16.22
N TYR A 39 1.47 -6.27 -16.22
CA TYR A 39 1.23 -5.42 -17.39
C TYR A 39 2.48 -4.70 -17.90
N VAL A 40 3.36 -4.27 -16.98
CA VAL A 40 4.63 -3.63 -17.34
C VAL A 40 5.58 -4.60 -18.06
N ASP A 41 5.52 -5.89 -17.76
CA ASP A 41 6.32 -6.89 -18.46
C ASP A 41 5.70 -7.32 -19.79
N ASP A 42 4.38 -7.48 -19.84
CA ASP A 42 3.64 -7.96 -21.00
C ASP A 42 2.17 -7.48 -20.97
N PRO A 43 1.63 -6.90 -22.06
CA PRO A 43 0.21 -6.55 -22.15
C PRO A 43 -0.75 -7.74 -21.99
N ASP A 44 -0.33 -8.98 -22.30
CA ASP A 44 -1.09 -10.21 -22.03
C ASP A 44 -0.81 -10.71 -20.59
N TRP A 45 -0.93 -9.77 -19.64
CA TRP A 45 -0.45 -9.90 -18.26
C TRP A 45 -1.13 -10.99 -17.43
N ASP A 46 -2.35 -11.36 -17.79
CA ASP A 46 -3.11 -12.39 -17.13
C ASP A 46 -2.56 -13.80 -17.41
N GLU A 47 -1.76 -13.97 -18.46
CA GLU A 47 -1.00 -15.20 -18.72
C GLU A 47 0.22 -15.36 -17.80
N ILE A 48 0.72 -14.26 -17.21
CA ILE A 48 1.86 -14.30 -16.29
C ILE A 48 1.37 -14.78 -14.91
N PRO A 49 1.87 -15.91 -14.38
CA PRO A 49 1.47 -16.38 -13.05
C PRO A 49 1.85 -15.39 -11.94
N LEU A 50 1.06 -15.36 -10.86
CA LEU A 50 1.37 -14.52 -9.70
C LEU A 50 2.75 -14.86 -9.13
N GLY A 51 3.50 -13.81 -8.73
CA GLY A 51 4.87 -13.94 -8.22
C GLY A 51 5.92 -14.29 -9.29
N GLN A 52 5.56 -14.36 -10.57
CA GLN A 52 6.47 -14.71 -11.68
C GLN A 52 6.66 -13.57 -12.69
N ALA A 53 6.55 -12.33 -12.24
CA ALA A 53 6.94 -11.16 -13.04
C ALA A 53 8.41 -11.28 -13.49
N LYS A 54 8.74 -10.60 -14.60
CA LYS A 54 10.08 -10.44 -15.15
C LYS A 54 10.69 -9.14 -14.63
N THR A 55 11.77 -8.68 -15.26
CA THR A 55 12.64 -7.62 -14.73
C THR A 55 11.93 -6.29 -14.52
N TRP A 56 11.17 -5.80 -15.51
CA TRP A 56 10.54 -4.48 -15.42
C TRP A 56 9.34 -4.49 -14.47
N GLY A 57 8.60 -5.60 -14.44
CA GLY A 57 7.53 -5.85 -13.48
C GLY A 57 8.01 -5.79 -12.04
N TRP A 58 9.19 -6.32 -11.72
CA TRP A 58 9.76 -6.24 -10.35
C TRP A 58 10.18 -4.84 -9.93
N LEU A 59 10.57 -3.96 -10.86
CA LEU A 59 10.96 -2.59 -10.54
C LEU A 59 9.74 -1.66 -10.44
N SER A 60 8.65 -1.99 -11.12
CA SER A 60 7.47 -1.14 -11.23
C SER A 60 6.82 -0.73 -9.90
N PRO A 61 6.68 -1.58 -8.85
CA PRO A 61 6.07 -1.17 -7.58
C PRO A 61 6.93 -0.16 -6.85
N THR A 62 8.24 -0.34 -6.86
CA THR A 62 9.18 0.57 -6.20
C THR A 62 9.18 1.92 -6.88
N ILE A 63 9.17 1.96 -8.22
CA ILE A 63 9.05 3.21 -8.98
C ILE A 63 7.71 3.88 -8.69
N TYR A 64 6.60 3.14 -8.78
CA TYR A 64 5.26 3.62 -8.45
C TYR A 64 5.21 4.22 -7.05
N GLY A 65 5.70 3.49 -6.05
CA GLY A 65 5.67 3.91 -4.65
C GLY A 65 6.47 5.19 -4.40
N VAL A 66 7.69 5.29 -4.95
CA VAL A 66 8.51 6.51 -4.80
C VAL A 66 7.86 7.72 -5.45
N VAL A 67 7.24 7.55 -6.62
CA VAL A 67 6.52 8.64 -7.31
C VAL A 67 5.24 9.02 -6.57
N ALA A 68 4.53 8.05 -5.99
CA ALA A 68 3.32 8.28 -5.21
C ALA A 68 3.59 8.96 -3.85
N HIS A 69 4.78 8.75 -3.28
CA HIS A 69 5.17 9.24 -1.95
C HIS A 69 6.44 10.09 -2.00
N LEU A 70 6.36 11.26 -2.64
CA LEU A 70 7.50 12.17 -2.82
C LEU A 70 8.02 12.79 -1.50
N THR A 71 7.21 12.82 -0.46
CA THR A 71 7.57 13.33 0.87
C THR A 71 8.40 12.34 1.68
N GLU A 72 8.19 11.04 1.48
CA GLU A 72 8.89 9.95 2.17
C GLU A 72 9.51 8.92 1.18
N PRO A 73 10.32 9.36 0.20
CA PRO A 73 10.73 8.51 -0.91
C PRO A 73 11.60 7.33 -0.46
N VAL A 74 12.39 7.49 0.61
CA VAL A 74 13.20 6.41 1.17
C VAL A 74 12.32 5.34 1.82
N ALA A 75 11.29 5.74 2.57
CA ALA A 75 10.35 4.81 3.18
C ALA A 75 9.57 4.04 2.12
N ALA A 76 9.10 4.74 1.08
CA ALA A 76 8.43 4.14 -0.05
C ALA A 76 9.34 3.16 -0.80
N LEU A 77 10.57 3.54 -1.12
CA LEU A 77 11.54 2.66 -1.78
C LEU A 77 11.73 1.36 -1.00
N VAL A 78 11.97 1.45 0.30
CA VAL A 78 12.20 0.28 1.16
C VAL A 78 10.95 -0.58 1.25
N TRP A 79 9.80 0.03 1.56
CA TRP A 79 8.55 -0.69 1.77
C TRP A 79 8.09 -1.42 0.50
N PHE A 80 8.02 -0.73 -0.64
CA PHE A 80 7.53 -1.34 -1.89
C PHE A 80 8.46 -2.45 -2.38
N SER A 81 9.77 -2.32 -2.15
CA SER A 81 10.73 -3.38 -2.45
C SER A 81 10.55 -4.61 -1.55
N LEU A 82 10.31 -4.41 -0.25
CA LEU A 82 10.07 -5.50 0.70
C LEU A 82 8.78 -6.27 0.38
N VAL A 83 7.69 -5.57 0.07
CA VAL A 83 6.43 -6.24 -0.26
C VAL A 83 6.51 -6.93 -1.63
N SER A 84 7.26 -6.38 -2.58
CA SER A 84 7.57 -7.08 -3.84
C SER A 84 8.37 -8.36 -3.57
N PHE A 85 9.30 -8.35 -2.62
CA PHE A 85 10.01 -9.57 -2.22
C PHE A 85 9.07 -10.62 -1.58
N VAL A 86 8.14 -10.19 -0.72
CA VAL A 86 7.10 -11.08 -0.17
C VAL A 86 6.29 -11.71 -1.30
N TYR A 87 5.81 -10.89 -2.24
CA TYR A 87 5.06 -11.35 -3.40
C TYR A 87 5.82 -12.38 -4.24
N LYS A 88 7.12 -12.16 -4.48
CA LYS A 88 8.00 -13.10 -5.16
C LYS A 88 8.10 -14.43 -4.45
N LYS A 89 8.17 -14.40 -3.12
CA LYS A 89 8.36 -15.61 -2.31
C LYS A 89 7.09 -16.43 -2.18
N THR A 90 5.93 -15.78 -2.08
CA THR A 90 4.67 -16.47 -1.75
C THR A 90 3.74 -16.64 -2.96
N GLY A 91 3.87 -15.82 -4.00
CA GLY A 91 2.94 -15.80 -5.13
C GLY A 91 1.51 -15.41 -4.74
N SER A 92 1.31 -14.82 -3.57
CA SER A 92 0.00 -14.52 -2.98
C SER A 92 -0.20 -13.01 -2.87
N ILE A 93 -1.21 -12.47 -3.55
CA ILE A 93 -1.63 -11.06 -3.37
C ILE A 93 -2.14 -10.86 -1.94
N TRP A 94 -2.83 -11.85 -1.37
CA TRP A 94 -3.39 -11.75 -0.01
C TRP A 94 -2.32 -11.63 1.07
N ASP A 95 -1.17 -12.27 0.91
CA ASP A 95 -0.06 -12.11 1.86
C ASP A 95 0.46 -10.66 1.84
N CYS A 96 0.52 -10.05 0.66
CA CYS A 96 0.88 -8.64 0.52
C CYS A 96 -0.20 -7.71 1.10
N VAL A 97 -1.49 -8.02 0.90
CA VAL A 97 -2.61 -7.30 1.54
C VAL A 97 -2.48 -7.34 3.06
N VAL A 98 -2.15 -8.50 3.65
CA VAL A 98 -1.96 -8.61 5.09
C VAL A 98 -0.75 -7.80 5.57
N VAL A 99 0.39 -7.89 4.89
CA VAL A 99 1.58 -7.09 5.23
C VAL A 99 1.27 -5.58 5.17
N HIS A 100 0.55 -5.15 4.14
CA HIS A 100 0.16 -3.75 3.96
C HIS A 100 -0.87 -3.31 5.01
N ALA A 101 -1.93 -4.08 5.24
CA ALA A 101 -2.92 -3.80 6.28
C ALA A 101 -2.28 -3.69 7.68
N VAL A 102 -1.38 -4.60 8.03
CA VAL A 102 -0.66 -4.55 9.31
C VAL A 102 0.24 -3.33 9.40
N THR A 103 0.98 -2.99 8.33
CA THR A 103 1.80 -1.78 8.31
C THR A 103 0.96 -0.52 8.50
N ASN A 104 -0.16 -0.42 7.78
CA ASN A 104 -1.08 0.70 7.86
C ASN A 104 -1.81 0.79 9.21
N LEU A 105 -2.11 -0.35 9.83
CA LEU A 105 -2.65 -0.39 11.19
C LEU A 105 -1.67 0.21 12.19
N LEU A 106 -0.41 -0.22 12.14
CA LEU A 106 0.64 0.30 13.01
C LEU A 106 0.90 1.79 12.76
N LEU A 107 0.95 2.21 11.49
CA LEU A 107 1.11 3.61 11.10
C LEU A 107 -0.08 4.46 11.58
N GLY A 108 -1.31 4.02 11.36
CA GLY A 108 -2.51 4.72 11.83
C GLY A 108 -2.52 4.88 13.35
N ILE A 109 -2.17 3.82 14.11
CA ILE A 109 -2.07 3.88 15.58
C ILE A 109 -1.00 4.90 15.97
N TYR A 110 0.15 4.89 15.29
CA TYR A 110 1.24 5.83 15.53
C TYR A 110 0.77 7.28 15.29
N ILE A 111 0.08 7.55 14.18
CA ILE A 111 -0.40 8.90 13.86
C ILE A 111 -1.34 9.42 14.95
N ILE A 112 -2.32 8.62 15.37
CA ILE A 112 -3.28 9.04 16.40
C ILE A 112 -2.59 9.25 17.74
N LYS A 113 -1.68 8.34 18.13
CA LYS A 113 -1.02 8.38 19.45
C LYS A 113 -0.04 9.55 19.59
N PHE A 114 0.67 9.90 18.52
CA PHE A 114 1.72 10.91 18.54
C PHE A 114 1.34 12.21 17.81
N GLU A 115 0.08 12.34 17.40
CA GLU A 115 -0.43 13.48 16.63
C GLU A 115 0.38 13.75 15.34
N ALA A 116 0.94 12.70 14.74
CA ALA A 116 1.79 12.78 13.56
C ALA A 116 0.97 12.89 12.26
N TRP A 117 0.02 13.81 12.22
CA TRP A 117 -0.99 13.94 11.14
C TRP A 117 -0.41 14.20 9.75
N HIS A 118 0.85 14.64 9.66
CA HIS A 118 1.56 14.82 8.41
C HIS A 118 1.86 13.50 7.68
N LEU A 119 1.76 12.35 8.37
CA LEU A 119 1.96 11.01 7.79
C LEU A 119 0.65 10.35 7.32
N TRP A 120 -0.51 11.02 7.44
CA TRP A 120 -1.82 10.45 7.08
C TRP A 120 -2.18 10.65 5.61
#